data_AF-A0A1H1T3W0-F1
#
_entry.id   AF-A0A1H1T3W0-F1
#
_cell.length_a   1.000
_cell.length_b   1.000
_cell.length_c   1.000
_cell.angle_alpha   90.00
_cell.angle_beta   90.00
_cell.angle_gamma   90.00
#
_symmetry.space_group_name_H-M   'P 1'
#
loop_
_entity.id
_entity.type
_entity.pdbx_description
1 polymer ?
#
loop_
_entity_poly.entity_id
_entity_poly.type
_entity_poly.pdbx_seq_one_letter_code
_entity_poly.pdbx_strand_id
1 'polypeptide(L)'
;MTYVSDRLVRIVCGVALAVVLGAWAGSIAGVTSWRLTAPSLPDQAWGQEFAAELFPGGRDVRVDLIPEIAQYEDVATQRERLGFLFLGGDDYFPGQLIITARVGSPSDVIASATPVLRTAGWEVGPHATGEDVTAAAGDRTLWMTELYPDEVEVAVYRQTPSAVLGATATAWATGAVLGFVLGAYLGPRARSRPRARRAFLLGTVLSPSRGRSSRPTIRIRSSHGTSTCTISSVRWRSSVSRRSPSPQY
;
A
#
# COMPACT_ATOMS: atom_id res chain seq x y z
N MET A 1 35.36 -11.25 25.16
CA MET A 1 34.14 -12.06 24.94
C MET A 1 33.02 -11.46 25.79
N THR A 2 32.09 -10.72 25.19
CA THR A 2 30.96 -10.11 25.90
C THR A 2 29.89 -11.17 26.17
N TYR A 3 29.75 -11.56 27.44
CA TYR A 3 28.65 -12.42 27.89
C TYR A 3 27.33 -11.64 27.77
N VAL A 4 26.54 -11.94 26.75
CA VAL A 4 25.18 -11.40 26.66
C VAL A 4 24.33 -12.10 27.71
N SER A 5 23.85 -11.35 28.70
CA SER A 5 23.05 -11.87 29.82
C SER A 5 21.81 -12.62 29.32
N ASP A 6 21.44 -13.70 30.00
CA ASP A 6 20.24 -14.49 29.64
C ASP A 6 18.97 -13.65 29.71
N ARG A 7 18.95 -12.62 30.57
CA ARG A 7 17.86 -11.64 30.63
C ARG A 7 17.72 -10.87 29.32
N LEU A 8 18.82 -10.41 28.73
CA LEU A 8 18.78 -9.70 27.44
C LEU A 8 18.28 -10.61 26.32
N VAL A 9 18.69 -11.88 26.31
CA VAL A 9 18.21 -12.85 25.30
C VAL A 9 16.71 -13.11 25.44
N ARG A 10 16.20 -13.29 26.66
CA ARG A 10 14.75 -13.47 26.86
C ARG A 10 13.96 -12.29 26.35
N ILE A 11 14.43 -11.07 26.62
CA ILE A 11 13.76 -9.84 26.18
C ILE A 11 13.80 -9.75 24.66
N VAL A 12 14.97 -9.93 24.02
CA VAL A 12 15.09 -9.83 22.56
C VAL A 12 14.25 -10.90 21.85
N CYS A 13 14.33 -12.16 22.28
CA CYS A 13 13.52 -13.23 21.69
C CYS A 13 12.02 -13.02 21.95
N GLY A 14 11.65 -12.57 23.14
CA GLY A 14 10.27 -12.22 23.48
C GLY A 14 9.74 -11.10 22.59
N VAL A 15 10.45 -9.97 22.48
CA VAL A 15 10.03 -8.83 21.65
C VAL A 15 9.97 -9.22 20.17
N ALA A 16 10.97 -9.93 19.65
CA ALA A 16 10.97 -10.36 18.26
C ALA A 16 9.76 -11.26 17.93
N LEU A 17 9.49 -12.24 18.79
CA LEU A 17 8.36 -13.15 18.58
C LEU A 17 7.01 -12.46 18.84
N ALA A 18 6.94 -11.50 19.76
CA ALA A 18 5.76 -10.67 19.98
C ALA A 18 5.37 -9.89 18.72
N VAL A 19 6.34 -9.23 18.08
CA VAL A 19 6.09 -8.48 16.84
C VAL A 19 5.60 -9.42 15.73
N VAL A 20 6.27 -10.56 15.54
CA VAL A 20 5.90 -11.53 14.49
C VAL A 20 4.51 -12.12 14.72
N LEU A 21 4.22 -12.63 15.92
CA LEU A 21 2.92 -13.25 16.21
C LEU A 21 1.80 -12.22 16.31
N GLY A 22 2.05 -11.04 16.88
CA GLY A 22 1.08 -9.96 16.92
C GLY A 22 0.69 -9.54 15.51
N ALA A 23 1.67 -9.27 14.64
CA ALA A 23 1.37 -8.86 13.28
C ALA A 23 0.68 -9.99 12.47
N TRP A 24 1.11 -11.24 12.61
CA TRP A 24 0.46 -12.37 11.93
C TRP A 24 -0.99 -12.58 12.37
N ALA A 25 -1.26 -12.56 13.69
CA ALA A 25 -2.61 -12.69 14.23
C ALA A 25 -3.49 -11.50 13.83
N GLY A 26 -2.95 -10.28 13.90
CA GLY A 26 -3.62 -9.06 13.44
C GLY A 26 -4.02 -9.13 11.98
N SER A 27 -3.13 -9.54 11.08
CA SER A 27 -3.43 -9.65 9.64
C SER A 27 -4.50 -10.71 9.36
N ILE A 28 -4.45 -11.88 10.00
CA ILE A 28 -5.48 -12.92 9.83
C ILE A 28 -6.83 -12.41 10.32
N ALA A 29 -6.87 -11.77 11.50
CA ALA A 29 -8.09 -11.21 12.05
C ALA A 29 -8.65 -10.09 11.17
N GLY A 30 -7.79 -9.23 10.64
CA GLY A 30 -8.16 -8.18 9.70
C GLY A 30 -8.81 -8.73 8.43
N VAL A 31 -8.15 -9.67 7.74
CA VAL A 31 -8.70 -10.31 6.52
C VAL A 31 -9.99 -11.07 6.82
N THR A 32 -10.04 -11.81 7.91
CA THR A 32 -11.22 -12.61 8.27
C THR A 32 -12.40 -11.71 8.61
N SER A 33 -12.16 -10.69 9.45
CA SER A 33 -13.18 -9.69 9.79
C SER A 33 -13.65 -8.94 8.54
N TRP A 34 -12.73 -8.57 7.65
CA TRP A 34 -13.08 -7.97 6.37
C TRP A 34 -14.00 -8.87 5.55
N ARG A 35 -13.62 -10.13 5.32
CA ARG A 35 -14.43 -11.06 4.53
C ARG A 35 -15.82 -11.31 5.11
N LEU A 36 -15.97 -11.20 6.43
CA LEU A 36 -17.24 -11.41 7.12
C LEU A 36 -18.11 -10.16 7.22
N THR A 37 -17.51 -8.97 7.21
CA THR A 37 -18.21 -7.71 7.53
C THR A 37 -18.13 -6.65 6.44
N ALA A 38 -17.32 -6.86 5.40
CA ALA A 38 -17.21 -5.91 4.31
C ALA A 38 -18.54 -5.79 3.57
N PRO A 39 -18.99 -4.56 3.30
CA PRO A 39 -20.22 -4.34 2.57
C PRO A 39 -20.10 -4.82 1.12
N SER A 40 -21.24 -5.11 0.49
CA SER A 40 -21.25 -5.44 -0.94
C SER A 40 -20.94 -4.20 -1.77
N LEU A 41 -20.01 -4.32 -2.71
CA LEU A 41 -19.87 -3.33 -3.77
C LEU A 41 -21.13 -3.32 -4.65
N PRO A 42 -21.44 -2.17 -5.25
CA PRO A 42 -22.32 -2.18 -6.41
C PRO A 42 -21.77 -3.08 -7.51
N ASP A 43 -22.66 -3.65 -8.32
CA ASP A 43 -22.28 -4.46 -9.47
C ASP A 43 -22.05 -3.60 -10.72
N GLN A 44 -21.65 -4.24 -11.81
CA GLN A 44 -21.43 -3.55 -13.08
C GLN A 44 -22.71 -2.91 -13.63
N ALA A 45 -23.88 -3.51 -13.41
CA ALA A 45 -25.15 -2.97 -13.90
C ALA A 45 -25.47 -1.64 -13.22
N TRP A 46 -25.35 -1.59 -11.88
CA TRP A 46 -25.45 -0.34 -11.13
C TRP A 46 -24.44 0.69 -11.62
N GLY A 47 -23.19 0.29 -11.88
CA GLY A 47 -22.15 1.20 -12.37
C GLY A 47 -22.49 1.81 -13.73
N GLN A 48 -23.10 1.04 -14.63
CA GLN A 48 -23.55 1.53 -15.94
C GLN A 48 -24.72 2.51 -15.82
N GLU A 49 -25.70 2.21 -14.96
CA GLU A 49 -26.84 3.12 -14.69
C GLU A 49 -26.34 4.43 -14.08
N PHE A 50 -25.47 4.35 -13.08
CA PHE A 50 -24.90 5.51 -12.41
C PHE A 50 -24.02 6.34 -13.35
N ALA A 51 -23.28 5.69 -14.26
CA ALA A 51 -22.51 6.38 -15.30
C ALA A 51 -23.40 7.14 -16.28
N ALA A 52 -24.56 6.59 -16.67
CA ALA A 52 -25.49 7.26 -17.57
C ALA A 52 -26.09 8.53 -16.93
N GLU A 53 -26.27 8.53 -15.61
CA GLU A 53 -26.74 9.70 -14.84
C GLU A 53 -25.65 10.76 -14.68
N LEU A 54 -24.42 10.35 -14.34
CA LEU A 54 -23.29 11.27 -14.13
C LEU A 54 -22.72 11.82 -15.44
N PHE A 55 -22.74 11.02 -16.51
CA PHE A 55 -22.10 11.32 -17.78
C PHE A 55 -23.08 11.19 -18.96
N PRO A 56 -24.15 12.00 -19.04
CA PRO A 56 -25.16 11.87 -20.09
C PRO A 56 -24.61 12.08 -21.52
N GLY A 57 -23.44 12.74 -21.66
CA GLY A 57 -22.69 12.88 -22.92
C GLY A 57 -21.39 12.09 -22.97
N GLY A 58 -21.16 11.18 -22.02
CA GLY A 58 -19.94 10.37 -21.93
C GLY A 58 -19.82 9.38 -23.08
N ARG A 59 -18.58 9.12 -23.50
CA ARG A 59 -18.22 8.10 -24.50
C ARG A 59 -17.27 7.08 -23.88
N ASP A 60 -17.20 5.90 -24.50
CA ASP A 60 -16.28 4.84 -24.10
C ASP A 60 -16.37 4.50 -22.59
N VAL A 61 -17.60 4.50 -22.04
CA VAL A 61 -17.84 4.23 -20.62
C VAL A 61 -17.43 2.80 -20.29
N ARG A 62 -16.52 2.67 -19.32
CA ARG A 62 -16.05 1.38 -18.80
C ARG A 62 -16.37 1.29 -17.32
N VAL A 63 -16.79 0.09 -16.90
CA VAL A 63 -17.08 -0.21 -15.50
C VAL A 63 -16.27 -1.43 -15.11
N ASP A 64 -15.25 -1.22 -14.30
CA ASP A 64 -14.31 -2.23 -13.84
C ASP A 64 -14.57 -2.52 -12.36
N LEU A 65 -14.95 -3.77 -12.04
CA LEU A 65 -15.22 -4.22 -10.68
C LEU A 65 -13.99 -4.96 -10.14
N ILE A 66 -13.44 -4.46 -9.03
CA ILE A 66 -12.30 -5.03 -8.32
C ILE A 66 -12.78 -5.51 -6.95
N PRO A 67 -13.19 -6.77 -6.80
CA PRO A 67 -13.92 -7.25 -5.63
C PRO A 67 -13.07 -7.52 -4.39
N GLU A 68 -11.74 -7.63 -4.51
CA GLU A 68 -10.86 -8.04 -3.42
C GLU A 68 -9.83 -6.99 -3.05
N ILE A 69 -9.32 -7.11 -1.82
CA ILE A 69 -8.21 -6.29 -1.34
C ILE A 69 -6.95 -6.66 -2.12
N ALA A 70 -6.33 -5.65 -2.76
CA ALA A 70 -5.03 -5.71 -3.45
C ALA A 70 -4.97 -6.24 -4.90
N GLN A 71 -6.08 -6.35 -5.64
CA GLN A 71 -6.10 -6.90 -7.00
C GLN A 71 -5.38 -6.10 -8.13
N TYR A 72 -4.70 -4.99 -7.83
CA TYR A 72 -3.93 -4.23 -8.85
C TYR A 72 -2.58 -4.88 -9.23
N GLU A 73 -1.97 -5.66 -8.35
CA GLU A 73 -0.75 -6.41 -8.67
C GLU A 73 -1.09 -7.83 -9.15
N ASP A 74 -0.28 -8.41 -10.04
CA ASP A 74 -0.41 -9.81 -10.47
C ASP A 74 -0.58 -10.75 -9.25
N VAL A 75 -1.47 -11.73 -9.35
CA VAL A 75 -1.71 -12.77 -8.32
C VAL A 75 -0.41 -13.44 -7.85
N ALA A 76 0.58 -13.58 -8.73
CA ALA A 76 1.92 -14.06 -8.39
C ALA A 76 2.64 -13.12 -7.41
N THR A 77 2.63 -11.81 -7.70
CA THR A 77 3.24 -10.76 -6.86
C THR A 77 2.58 -10.65 -5.49
N GLN A 78 1.25 -10.78 -5.43
CA GLN A 78 0.51 -10.77 -4.15
C GLN A 78 0.84 -11.97 -3.27
N ARG A 79 0.97 -13.18 -3.85
CA ARG A 79 1.32 -14.40 -3.11
C ARG A 79 2.74 -14.37 -2.54
N GLU A 80 3.68 -13.73 -3.25
CA GLU A 80 5.05 -13.53 -2.77
C GLU A 80 5.10 -12.50 -1.63
N ARG A 81 4.16 -11.55 -1.59
CA ARG A 81 4.10 -10.45 -0.62
C ARG A 81 3.04 -10.67 0.47
N LEU A 82 3.09 -11.82 1.15
CA LEU A 82 2.34 -12.12 2.39
C LEU A 82 2.43 -11.01 3.48
N GLY A 83 3.37 -10.07 3.35
CA GLY A 83 3.57 -8.90 4.20
C GLY A 83 2.73 -7.64 3.88
N PHE A 84 1.93 -7.60 2.79
CA PHE A 84 1.24 -6.35 2.39
C PHE A 84 0.22 -5.85 3.43
N LEU A 85 -0.35 -6.76 4.22
CA LEU A 85 -1.24 -6.45 5.35
C LEU A 85 -0.52 -5.98 6.63
N PHE A 86 0.82 -6.04 6.68
CA PHE A 86 1.58 -5.84 7.93
C PHE A 86 1.94 -4.37 8.20
N LEU A 87 2.07 -3.57 7.15
CA LEU A 87 2.46 -2.16 7.20
C LEU A 87 1.80 -1.55 5.98
N GLY A 88 0.78 -0.71 6.16
CA GLY A 88 0.04 -0.10 5.05
C GLY A 88 0.98 0.37 3.94
N GLY A 89 0.99 -0.38 2.83
CA GLY A 89 1.49 0.13 1.57
C GLY A 89 0.49 1.13 1.05
N ASP A 90 0.98 2.09 0.27
CA ASP A 90 0.26 3.20 -0.37
C ASP A 90 -1.04 2.77 -1.10
N ASP A 91 -1.20 1.47 -1.35
CA ASP A 91 -2.24 0.86 -2.19
C ASP A 91 -3.15 -0.11 -1.41
N TYR A 92 -3.60 0.27 -0.21
CA TYR A 92 -4.70 -0.46 0.44
C TYR A 92 -6.02 -0.15 -0.28
N PHE A 93 -6.46 -1.07 -1.14
CA PHE A 93 -7.75 -0.97 -1.81
C PHE A 93 -8.78 -1.88 -1.12
N PRO A 94 -9.84 -1.36 -0.49
CA PRO A 94 -10.89 -2.16 0.16
C PRO A 94 -11.82 -2.91 -0.83
N GLY A 95 -11.38 -3.09 -2.08
CA GLY A 95 -12.24 -3.41 -3.20
C GLY A 95 -13.01 -2.17 -3.66
N GLN A 96 -13.12 -2.02 -4.98
CA GLN A 96 -13.69 -0.85 -5.61
C GLN A 96 -14.44 -1.19 -6.90
N LEU A 97 -15.41 -0.36 -7.25
CA LEU A 97 -15.95 -0.29 -8.60
C LEU A 97 -15.44 1.01 -9.23
N ILE A 98 -14.78 0.91 -10.37
CA ILE A 98 -14.27 2.06 -11.11
C ILE A 98 -15.16 2.27 -12.33
N ILE A 99 -15.57 3.51 -12.54
CA ILE A 99 -16.24 3.97 -13.75
C ILE A 99 -15.29 4.94 -14.42
N THR A 100 -14.87 4.66 -15.65
CA THR A 100 -14.16 5.65 -16.47
C THR A 100 -15.03 6.03 -17.66
N ALA A 101 -15.02 7.32 -18.00
CA ALA A 101 -15.78 7.84 -19.13
C ALA A 101 -14.99 8.95 -19.81
N ARG A 102 -15.01 8.96 -21.14
CA ARG A 102 -14.48 10.07 -21.93
C ARG A 102 -15.51 11.17 -22.06
N VAL A 103 -15.14 12.40 -21.71
CA VAL A 103 -16.02 13.56 -21.69
C VAL A 103 -15.35 14.76 -22.36
N GLY A 104 -16.16 15.74 -22.79
CA GLY A 104 -15.63 16.92 -23.48
C GLY A 104 -14.84 17.87 -22.56
N SER A 105 -15.15 17.88 -21.26
CA SER A 105 -14.49 18.71 -20.25
C SER A 105 -14.60 18.02 -18.88
N PRO A 106 -13.57 17.28 -18.43
CA PRO A 106 -13.56 16.62 -17.12
C PRO A 106 -13.86 17.56 -15.96
N SER A 107 -13.23 18.73 -15.95
CA SER A 107 -13.40 19.73 -14.88
C SER A 107 -14.84 20.23 -14.75
N ASP A 108 -15.55 20.43 -15.87
CA ASP A 108 -16.95 20.88 -15.86
C ASP A 108 -17.89 19.78 -15.36
N VAL A 109 -17.59 18.53 -15.73
CA VAL A 109 -18.34 17.36 -15.26
C VAL A 109 -18.15 17.18 -13.75
N ILE A 110 -16.92 17.28 -13.24
CA ILE A 110 -16.61 17.20 -11.81
C ILE A 110 -17.29 18.36 -11.05
N ALA A 111 -17.19 19.60 -11.55
CA ALA A 111 -17.83 20.77 -10.95
C ALA A 111 -19.36 20.67 -10.89
N SER A 112 -19.98 19.96 -11.84
CA SER A 112 -21.43 19.78 -11.91
C SER A 112 -21.94 18.48 -11.26
N ALA A 113 -21.06 17.63 -10.74
CA ALA A 113 -21.44 16.34 -10.14
C ALA A 113 -22.18 16.50 -8.80
N THR A 114 -21.91 17.55 -8.02
CA THR A 114 -22.43 17.70 -6.66
C THR A 114 -23.97 17.61 -6.54
N PRO A 115 -24.77 18.33 -7.35
CA PRO A 115 -26.23 18.20 -7.31
C PRO A 115 -26.73 16.78 -7.66
N VAL A 116 -26.10 16.13 -8.63
CA VAL A 116 -26.44 14.77 -9.06
C VAL A 116 -26.17 13.78 -7.92
N LEU A 117 -24.96 13.84 -7.34
CA LEU A 117 -24.55 13.00 -6.21
C LEU A 117 -25.48 13.18 -5.00
N ARG A 118 -25.82 14.43 -4.64
CA ARG A 118 -26.75 14.69 -3.52
C ARG A 118 -28.15 14.16 -3.79
N THR A 119 -28.64 14.26 -5.03
CA THR A 119 -29.93 13.70 -5.43
C THR A 119 -29.94 12.17 -5.33
N ALA A 120 -28.82 11.53 -5.66
CA ALA A 120 -28.59 10.10 -5.50
C ALA A 120 -28.30 9.68 -4.03
N GLY A 121 -28.42 10.61 -3.07
CA GLY A 121 -28.30 10.32 -1.63
C GLY A 121 -26.86 10.34 -1.09
N TRP A 122 -25.90 10.87 -1.85
CA TRP A 122 -24.52 11.02 -1.39
C TRP A 122 -24.32 12.29 -0.58
N GLU A 123 -23.60 12.17 0.53
CA GLU A 123 -23.05 13.29 1.30
C GLU A 123 -21.73 13.74 0.67
N VAL A 124 -21.77 14.84 -0.07
CA VAL A 124 -20.60 15.39 -0.78
C VAL A 124 -19.78 16.28 0.14
N GLY A 125 -18.49 15.97 0.29
CA GLY A 125 -17.54 16.74 1.08
C GLY A 125 -17.18 18.10 0.46
N PRO A 126 -16.52 18.99 1.22
CA PRO A 126 -16.06 20.27 0.69
C PRO A 126 -14.99 20.05 -0.39
N HIS A 127 -15.11 20.77 -1.51
CA HIS A 127 -14.16 20.79 -2.63
C HIS A 127 -14.27 22.14 -3.34
N ALA A 128 -13.18 22.62 -3.94
CA ALA A 128 -13.24 23.77 -4.85
C ALA A 128 -13.68 23.32 -6.26
N THR A 129 -14.12 24.28 -7.08
CA THR A 129 -14.46 24.01 -8.49
C THR A 129 -13.23 23.49 -9.23
N GLY A 130 -13.34 22.31 -9.83
CA GLY A 130 -12.24 21.66 -10.57
C GLY A 130 -11.27 20.86 -9.69
N GLU A 131 -11.54 20.74 -8.39
CA GLU A 131 -10.86 19.75 -7.53
C GLU A 131 -11.64 18.44 -7.50
N ASP A 132 -10.96 17.36 -7.12
CA ASP A 132 -11.58 16.06 -6.92
C ASP A 132 -12.76 16.11 -5.97
N VAL A 133 -13.81 15.36 -6.29
CA VAL A 133 -15.00 15.25 -5.46
C VAL A 133 -14.91 13.98 -4.63
N THR A 134 -15.02 14.14 -3.31
CA THR A 134 -15.22 13.01 -2.39
C THR A 134 -16.64 13.04 -1.84
N ALA A 135 -17.31 11.89 -1.83
CA ALA A 135 -18.64 11.76 -1.27
C ALA A 135 -18.81 10.45 -0.48
N ALA A 136 -19.77 10.39 0.43
CA ALA A 136 -20.07 9.21 1.23
C ALA A 136 -21.56 8.85 1.15
N ALA A 137 -21.88 7.56 1.12
CA ALA A 137 -23.25 7.06 1.19
C ALA A 137 -23.27 5.73 1.95
N GLY A 138 -23.79 5.77 3.19
CA GLY A 138 -23.82 4.60 4.06
C GLY A 138 -22.42 4.03 4.31
N ASP A 139 -22.19 2.81 3.83
CA ASP A 139 -20.93 2.06 3.97
C ASP A 139 -20.01 2.19 2.74
N ARG A 140 -20.24 3.21 1.90
CA ARG A 140 -19.49 3.48 0.68
C ARG A 140 -18.88 4.88 0.68
N THR A 141 -17.75 4.99 0.01
CA THR A 141 -17.11 6.27 -0.31
C THR A 141 -16.94 6.34 -1.81
N LEU A 142 -17.17 7.51 -2.38
CA LEU A 142 -16.96 7.81 -3.79
C LEU A 142 -15.85 8.84 -3.89
N TRP A 143 -14.95 8.63 -4.84
CA TRP A 143 -13.95 9.61 -5.26
C TRP A 143 -14.09 9.80 -6.77
N MET A 144 -14.10 11.05 -7.21
CA MET A 144 -14.24 11.43 -8.61
C MET A 144 -13.12 12.39 -8.96
N THR A 145 -12.36 12.07 -10.00
CA THR A 145 -11.13 12.76 -10.37
C THR A 145 -10.96 12.84 -11.89
N GLU A 146 -10.15 13.80 -12.33
CA GLU A 146 -9.69 13.87 -13.72
C GLU A 146 -8.50 12.91 -13.90
N LEU A 147 -8.68 11.88 -14.72
CA LEU A 147 -7.63 10.89 -14.99
C LEU A 147 -6.71 11.34 -16.13
N TYR A 148 -7.32 11.85 -17.20
CA TYR A 148 -6.67 12.40 -18.39
C TYR A 148 -7.45 13.64 -18.90
N PRO A 149 -6.88 14.46 -19.81
CA PRO A 149 -7.52 15.69 -20.27
C PRO A 149 -8.93 15.52 -20.88
N ASP A 150 -9.30 14.31 -21.31
CA ASP A 150 -10.61 13.96 -21.83
C ASP A 150 -11.29 12.83 -21.06
N GLU A 151 -10.81 12.46 -19.87
CA GLU A 151 -11.28 11.29 -19.12
C GLU A 151 -11.51 11.59 -17.63
N VAL A 152 -12.69 11.21 -17.14
CA VAL A 152 -13.05 11.26 -15.72
C VAL A 152 -13.12 9.85 -15.18
N GLU A 153 -12.56 9.66 -13.98
CA GLU A 153 -12.69 8.45 -13.20
C GLU A 153 -13.60 8.70 -12.00
N VAL A 154 -14.51 7.76 -11.74
CA VAL A 154 -15.31 7.67 -10.51
C VAL A 154 -15.03 6.33 -9.87
N ALA A 155 -14.37 6.34 -8.71
CA ALA A 155 -14.08 5.17 -7.93
C ALA A 155 -15.03 5.09 -6.72
N VAL A 156 -15.74 3.98 -6.59
CA VAL A 156 -16.62 3.68 -5.46
C VAL A 156 -15.97 2.60 -4.60
N TYR A 157 -15.64 2.97 -3.37
CA TYR A 157 -14.96 2.15 -2.36
C TYR A 157 -15.93 1.65 -1.31
N ARG A 158 -15.60 0.50 -0.73
CA ARG A 158 -16.15 0.09 0.57
C ARG A 158 -15.48 0.89 1.67
N GLN A 159 -16.26 1.41 2.61
CA GLN A 159 -15.69 1.88 3.86
C GLN A 159 -15.19 0.69 4.67
N THR A 160 -14.09 0.90 5.42
CA THR A 160 -13.58 -0.13 6.30
C THR A 160 -14.53 -0.33 7.48
N PRO A 161 -15.12 -1.53 7.67
CA PRO A 161 -15.99 -1.75 8.81
C PRO A 161 -15.22 -1.54 10.12
N SER A 162 -15.85 -0.89 11.10
CA SER A 162 -15.23 -0.63 12.41
C SER A 162 -14.82 -1.93 13.13
N ALA A 163 -15.52 -3.03 12.86
CA ALA A 163 -15.20 -4.37 13.36
C ALA A 163 -13.81 -4.87 12.89
N VAL A 164 -13.32 -4.42 11.74
CA VAL A 164 -12.00 -4.81 11.21
C VAL A 164 -10.89 -4.22 12.07
N LEU A 165 -11.01 -2.94 12.44
CA LEU A 165 -10.05 -2.28 13.34
C LEU A 165 -10.03 -2.96 14.72
N GLY A 166 -11.23 -3.23 15.27
CA GLY A 166 -11.36 -3.90 16.56
C GLY A 166 -10.76 -5.31 16.57
N ALA A 167 -11.09 -6.13 15.57
CA ALA A 167 -10.55 -7.49 15.42
C ALA A 167 -9.03 -7.49 15.23
N THR A 168 -8.51 -6.58 14.39
CA THR A 168 -7.08 -6.47 14.13
C THR A 168 -6.30 -6.07 15.38
N ALA A 169 -6.76 -5.03 16.08
CA ALA A 169 -6.09 -4.51 17.28
C ALA A 169 -6.08 -5.54 18.42
N THR A 170 -7.20 -6.21 18.66
CA THR A 170 -7.32 -7.25 19.69
C THR A 170 -6.44 -8.46 19.38
N ALA A 171 -6.51 -8.98 18.14
CA ALA A 171 -5.68 -10.10 17.73
C ALA A 171 -4.18 -9.77 17.75
N TRP A 172 -3.80 -8.54 17.37
CA TRP A 172 -2.43 -8.09 17.46
C TRP A 172 -1.93 -8.08 18.90
N ALA A 173 -2.70 -7.49 19.82
CA ALA A 173 -2.35 -7.46 21.24
C ALA A 173 -2.21 -8.87 21.82
N THR A 174 -3.18 -9.76 21.54
CA THR A 174 -3.13 -11.16 21.99
C THR A 174 -1.93 -11.90 21.41
N GLY A 175 -1.68 -11.77 20.12
CA GLY A 175 -0.52 -12.39 19.45
C GLY A 175 0.81 -11.87 20.00
N ALA A 176 0.91 -10.56 20.30
CA ALA A 176 2.10 -9.95 20.89
C ALA A 176 2.37 -10.48 22.30
N VAL A 177 1.35 -10.58 23.15
CA VAL A 177 1.49 -11.15 24.50
C VAL A 177 1.95 -12.61 24.42
N LEU A 178 1.30 -13.43 23.58
CA LEU A 178 1.66 -14.83 23.39
C LEU A 178 3.09 -14.98 22.85
N GLY A 179 3.47 -14.18 21.86
CA GLY A 179 4.81 -14.17 21.29
C GLY A 179 5.87 -13.76 22.29
N PHE A 180 5.59 -12.76 23.13
CA PHE A 180 6.50 -12.35 24.18
C PHE A 180 6.76 -13.48 25.18
N VAL A 181 5.70 -14.11 25.68
CA VAL A 181 5.78 -15.21 26.65
C VAL A 181 6.53 -16.40 26.06
N LEU A 182 6.19 -16.80 24.84
CA LEU A 182 6.86 -17.91 24.14
C LEU A 182 8.33 -17.62 23.86
N GLY A 183 8.66 -16.42 23.39
CA GLY A 183 10.03 -16.02 23.07
C GLY A 183 10.91 -15.91 24.32
N ALA A 184 10.35 -15.38 25.42
CA ALA A 184 11.03 -15.33 26.71
C ALA A 184 11.26 -16.73 27.30
N TYR A 185 10.35 -17.68 27.07
CA TYR A 185 10.45 -19.06 27.56
C TYR A 185 11.40 -19.93 26.73
N LEU A 186 11.38 -19.78 25.40
CA LEU A 186 12.15 -20.62 24.46
C LEU A 186 13.54 -20.06 24.15
N GLY A 187 13.74 -18.73 24.22
CA GLY A 187 15.00 -18.07 23.88
C GLY A 187 16.24 -18.64 24.60
N PRO A 188 16.22 -18.81 25.92
CA PRO A 188 17.34 -19.40 26.65
C PRO A 188 17.61 -20.87 26.26
N ARG A 189 16.55 -21.65 25.97
CA ARG A 189 16.64 -23.07 25.61
C ARG A 189 17.11 -23.30 24.18
N ALA A 190 16.89 -22.36 23.28
CA ALA A 190 17.42 -22.44 21.92
C ALA A 190 18.94 -22.26 21.89
N ARG A 191 19.51 -21.49 22.82
CA ARG A 191 20.96 -21.22 22.92
C ARG A 191 21.80 -22.46 23.26
N SER A 192 21.23 -23.40 24.01
CA SER A 192 21.89 -24.65 24.42
C SER A 192 21.90 -25.74 23.34
N ARG A 193 21.25 -25.51 22.17
CA ARG A 193 21.29 -26.45 21.04
C ARG A 193 22.25 -25.96 19.94
N PRO A 194 23.28 -26.74 19.55
CA PRO A 194 24.33 -26.31 18.62
C PRO A 194 23.84 -25.96 17.21
N ARG A 195 22.67 -26.46 16.77
CA ARG A 195 22.08 -26.14 15.46
C ARG A 195 21.41 -24.76 15.39
N ALA A 196 20.81 -24.27 16.48
CA ALA A 196 20.11 -22.97 16.50
C ALA A 196 21.07 -21.76 16.50
N ARG A 197 22.31 -21.97 16.98
CA ARG A 197 23.39 -20.98 16.95
C ARG A 197 23.75 -20.56 15.51
N ARG A 198 23.58 -21.45 14.52
CA ARG A 198 23.83 -21.16 13.10
C ARG A 198 22.71 -20.33 12.46
N ALA A 199 21.45 -20.59 12.79
CA ALA A 199 20.31 -19.87 12.23
C ALA A 199 20.21 -18.41 12.73
N PHE A 200 20.51 -18.18 14.03
CA PHE A 200 20.46 -16.82 14.61
C PHE A 200 21.59 -15.91 14.08
N LEU A 201 22.75 -16.49 13.72
CA LEU A 201 23.85 -15.77 13.09
C LEU A 201 23.57 -15.44 11.62
N LEU A 202 22.84 -16.30 10.90
CA LEU A 202 22.42 -16.02 9.52
C LEU A 202 21.45 -14.84 9.43
N GLY A 203 20.54 -14.67 10.40
CA GLY A 203 19.62 -13.53 10.45
C GLY A 203 20.32 -12.18 10.70
N THR A 204 21.45 -12.17 11.43
CA THR A 204 22.23 -10.94 11.64
C THR A 204 23.14 -10.57 10.47
N VAL A 205 23.45 -11.50 9.56
CA VAL A 205 24.26 -11.24 8.36
C VAL A 205 23.45 -10.61 7.22
N LEU A 206 22.11 -10.59 7.32
CA LEU A 206 21.23 -9.85 6.42
C LEU A 206 20.90 -8.44 6.92
N SER A 207 21.52 -7.98 8.01
CA SER A 207 21.52 -6.56 8.37
C SER A 207 22.39 -5.83 7.34
N PRO A 208 21.89 -4.82 6.61
CA PRO A 208 22.70 -4.12 5.62
C PRO A 208 23.88 -3.48 6.34
N SER A 209 25.08 -3.99 6.06
CA SER A 209 26.32 -3.36 6.49
C SER A 209 26.31 -1.93 5.94
N ARG A 210 26.33 -0.93 6.83
CA ARG A 210 26.68 0.44 6.47
C ARG A 210 27.95 0.39 5.61
N GLY A 211 27.80 0.78 4.35
CA GLY A 211 28.83 0.68 3.34
C GLY A 211 30.10 1.38 3.78
N ARG A 212 31.16 0.61 4.02
CA ARG A 212 32.52 1.08 3.84
C ARG A 212 32.74 1.13 2.33
N SER A 213 32.75 2.33 1.78
CA SER A 213 33.12 2.65 0.40
C SER A 213 34.29 1.78 -0.06
N SER A 214 34.00 0.77 -0.85
CA SER A 214 34.94 0.13 -1.76
C SER A 214 34.33 0.26 -3.14
N ARG A 215 34.88 1.17 -3.95
CA ARG A 215 34.47 1.34 -5.35
C ARG A 215 34.74 0.03 -6.08
N PRO A 216 33.76 -0.56 -6.78
CA PRO A 216 34.03 -1.71 -7.63
C PRO A 216 34.92 -1.25 -8.79
N THR A 217 36.13 -1.81 -8.86
CA THR A 217 37.02 -1.64 -10.02
C THR A 217 36.78 -2.83 -10.94
N ILE A 218 36.01 -2.64 -12.00
CA ILE A 218 35.85 -3.66 -13.04
C ILE A 218 37.08 -3.58 -13.95
N ARG A 219 37.92 -4.62 -13.94
CA ARG A 219 38.99 -4.81 -14.93
C ARG A 219 38.46 -5.67 -16.07
N ILE A 220 38.25 -5.07 -17.23
CA ILE A 220 38.01 -5.81 -18.48
C ILE A 220 39.37 -6.08 -19.12
N ARG A 221 39.69 -7.35 -19.35
CA ARG A 221 40.93 -7.80 -19.98
C ARG A 221 40.68 -7.94 -21.47
N SER A 222 41.18 -7.02 -22.28
CA SER A 222 41.29 -7.21 -23.75
C SER A 222 42.65 -7.86 -24.05
N SER A 223 42.72 -8.65 -25.12
CA SER A 223 43.91 -9.42 -25.50
C SER A 223 45.07 -8.56 -26.00
N HIS A 224 44.93 -7.24 -26.16
CA HIS A 224 46.01 -6.34 -26.58
C HIS A 224 46.03 -5.06 -25.71
N GLY A 225 46.93 -5.02 -24.72
CA GLY A 225 47.36 -3.79 -24.02
C GLY A 225 46.43 -3.27 -22.91
N THR A 226 47.00 -2.99 -21.73
CA THR A 226 46.27 -2.47 -20.55
C THR A 226 46.19 -0.94 -20.62
N SER A 227 45.01 -0.38 -20.86
CA SER A 227 44.73 1.06 -20.67
C SER A 227 43.71 1.23 -19.53
N THR A 228 44.09 1.99 -18.51
CA THR A 228 43.25 2.27 -17.33
C THR A 228 42.41 3.51 -17.61
N CYS A 229 41.09 3.37 -17.76
CA CYS A 229 40.18 4.52 -17.87
C CYS A 229 39.38 4.65 -16.56
N THR A 230 39.56 5.79 -15.87
CA THR A 230 38.86 6.10 -14.62
C THR A 230 37.55 6.81 -14.97
N ILE A 231 36.41 6.14 -14.78
CA ILE A 231 35.10 6.79 -14.93
C ILE A 231 34.78 7.54 -13.63
N SER A 232 34.85 8.87 -13.69
CA SER A 232 34.37 9.76 -12.64
C SER A 232 32.85 9.76 -12.60
N SER A 233 32.28 9.58 -11.42
CA SER A 233 30.84 9.53 -11.14
C SER A 233 30.04 10.69 -11.74
N VAL A 234 28.91 10.36 -12.37
CA VAL A 234 27.82 11.29 -12.72
C VAL A 234 27.29 11.92 -11.44
N ARG A 235 27.42 13.25 -11.34
CA ARG A 235 26.88 14.07 -10.26
C ARG A 235 25.41 14.35 -10.56
N TRP A 236 24.49 13.74 -9.82
CA TRP A 236 23.09 14.16 -9.80
C TRP A 236 23.01 15.60 -9.30
N ARG A 237 22.62 16.52 -10.20
CA ARG A 237 22.40 17.93 -9.90
C ARG A 237 20.88 18.11 -9.78
N SER A 238 20.39 18.15 -8.55
CA SER A 238 19.04 18.65 -8.27
C SER A 238 19.08 20.18 -8.37
N SER A 239 18.53 20.73 -9.46
CA SER A 239 18.15 22.14 -9.50
C SER A 239 16.82 22.28 -10.21
N VAL A 240 15.80 22.48 -9.37
CA VAL A 240 14.47 23.00 -9.68
C VAL A 240 14.61 24.28 -10.50
N SER A 241 14.07 24.28 -11.71
CA SER A 241 13.92 25.47 -12.56
C SER A 241 12.49 25.98 -12.39
N ARG A 242 12.30 26.99 -11.53
CA ARG A 242 11.16 27.90 -11.63
C ARG A 242 11.40 28.82 -12.82
N ARG A 243 10.58 28.73 -13.86
CA ARG A 243 10.32 29.84 -14.79
C ARG A 243 8.84 29.87 -15.10
N SER A 244 8.18 30.89 -14.56
CA SER A 244 6.91 31.40 -15.08
C SER A 244 7.15 31.99 -16.48
N PRO A 245 6.23 31.79 -17.44
CA PRO A 245 6.09 32.71 -18.56
C PRO A 245 5.14 33.84 -18.17
N SER A 246 5.63 35.07 -18.25
CA SER A 246 4.79 36.27 -18.38
C SER A 246 4.20 36.30 -19.80
N PRO A 247 3.00 36.87 -19.99
CA PRO A 247 2.38 36.96 -21.31
C PRO A 247 3.01 38.10 -22.13
N GLN A 248 3.17 37.86 -23.43
CA GLN A 248 3.33 38.91 -24.42
C GLN A 248 2.33 38.68 -25.55
N TYR A 249 1.54 39.75 -25.78
CA TYR A 249 0.52 40.01 -26.80
C TYR A 249 -0.87 39.42 -26.58
#